data_AF-A0A973J7H9-F1
#
_entry.id   AF-A0A973J7H9-F1
#
_cell.length_a   1.000
_cell.length_b   1.000
_cell.length_c   1.000
_cell.angle_alpha   90.00
_cell.angle_beta   90.00
_cell.angle_gamma   90.00
#
_symmetry.space_group_name_H-M   'P 1'
#
loop_
_entity.id
_entity.type
_entity.pdbx_description
1 polymer ?
#
loop_
_entity_poly.entity_id
_entity_poly.type
_entity_poly.pdbx_seq_one_letter_code
_entity_poly.pdbx_strand_id
1 'polypeptide(L)'
;APGLVSPKATRDEEATFEPTAGTPRSEVNFALSTARSWFGTETSCYKASADQGAGVVTLRFHFPEVARERYREQLAELADFIGWAVRIWPQPHQEALMRAAREVLPPGLQPSGTPAIQSAAHEVVLRVQGEANEAERAAATRDFAERTGWSLRLLNK
;
A
#
# COMPACT_ATOMS: atom_id res chain seq x y z
N ALA A 1 1.95 -10.67 40.56
CA ALA A 1 1.40 -9.93 39.40
C ALA A 1 2.41 -10.00 38.27
N PRO A 2 2.18 -10.76 37.20
CA PRO A 2 2.96 -10.64 35.98
C PRO A 2 2.29 -9.61 35.07
N GLY A 3 3.08 -8.64 34.63
CA GLY A 3 2.65 -7.53 33.79
C GLY A 3 2.11 -7.99 32.44
N LEU A 4 1.16 -7.21 31.94
CA LEU A 4 0.70 -7.27 30.56
C LEU A 4 1.89 -7.06 29.63
N VAL A 5 2.38 -8.15 29.03
CA VAL A 5 3.02 -8.06 27.72
C VAL A 5 1.90 -7.87 26.71
N SER A 6 1.62 -6.61 26.38
CA SER A 6 0.94 -6.28 25.14
C SER A 6 1.84 -6.71 23.98
N PRO A 7 1.43 -7.64 23.09
CA PRO A 7 2.12 -7.77 21.82
C PRO A 7 1.75 -6.54 20.99
N LYS A 8 2.54 -5.47 21.11
CA LYS A 8 2.56 -4.43 20.08
C LYS A 8 3.23 -5.09 18.88
N ALA A 9 2.42 -5.72 18.03
CA ALA A 9 2.87 -6.30 16.78
C ALA A 9 3.75 -5.28 16.06
N THR A 10 5.06 -5.56 16.00
CA THR A 10 5.97 -5.00 15.02
C THR A 10 5.46 -5.46 13.66
N ARG A 11 4.50 -4.73 13.11
CA ARG A 11 3.86 -5.01 11.82
C ARG A 11 4.62 -4.33 10.67
N ASP A 12 5.92 -4.07 10.88
CA ASP A 12 6.91 -3.62 9.90
C ASP A 12 7.64 -4.84 9.29
N GLU A 13 6.92 -5.91 8.95
CA GLU A 13 7.51 -6.93 8.08
C GLU A 13 7.58 -6.34 6.67
N GLU A 14 8.72 -5.70 6.38
CA GLU A 14 9.17 -5.43 5.03
C GLU A 14 9.05 -6.72 4.22
N ALA A 15 7.96 -6.83 3.44
CA ALA A 15 7.72 -8.00 2.63
C ALA A 15 8.77 -8.02 1.51
N THR A 16 9.80 -8.82 1.75
CA THR A 16 10.88 -9.08 0.82
C THR A 16 10.66 -10.47 0.24
N PHE A 17 10.70 -10.52 -1.08
CA PHE A 17 10.57 -11.73 -1.88
C PHE A 17 11.97 -12.08 -2.35
N GLU A 18 12.51 -13.15 -1.78
CA GLU A 18 13.86 -13.61 -2.11
C GLU A 18 13.81 -14.47 -3.38
N PRO A 19 14.81 -14.34 -4.28
CA PRO A 19 14.98 -15.29 -5.36
C PRO A 19 15.36 -16.66 -4.82
N THR A 20 15.07 -17.69 -5.61
CA THR A 20 15.49 -19.07 -5.38
C THR A 20 17.02 -19.12 -5.20
N ALA A 21 17.46 -19.90 -4.21
CA ALA A 21 18.88 -20.01 -3.90
C ALA A 21 19.68 -20.47 -5.12
N GLY A 22 20.72 -19.71 -5.47
CA GLY A 22 21.60 -19.99 -6.61
C GLY A 22 21.20 -19.30 -7.92
N THR A 23 20.08 -18.57 -7.96
CA THR A 23 19.73 -17.73 -9.11
C THR A 23 20.77 -16.61 -9.29
N PRO A 24 21.40 -16.48 -10.47
CA PRO A 24 22.37 -15.42 -10.73
C PRO A 24 21.69 -14.06 -10.82
N ARG A 25 22.25 -13.05 -10.16
CA ARG A 25 21.80 -11.66 -10.27
C ARG A 25 22.01 -11.14 -11.69
N SER A 26 20.94 -10.65 -12.30
CA SER A 26 21.04 -9.89 -13.55
C SER A 26 21.71 -8.53 -13.33
N GLU A 27 22.09 -7.86 -14.43
CA GLU A 27 22.49 -6.46 -14.43
C GLU A 27 21.41 -5.54 -13.81
N VAL A 28 21.83 -4.47 -13.12
CA VAL A 28 20.93 -3.58 -12.37
C VAL A 28 19.89 -2.89 -13.26
N ASN A 29 20.30 -2.46 -14.46
CA ASN A 29 19.41 -1.80 -15.40
C ASN A 29 18.37 -2.75 -15.97
N PHE A 30 18.74 -4.02 -16.19
CA PHE A 30 17.82 -5.06 -16.63
C PHE A 30 16.80 -5.39 -15.53
N ALA A 31 17.25 -5.51 -14.28
CA ALA A 31 16.36 -5.72 -13.14
C ALA A 31 15.33 -4.58 -13.03
N LEU A 32 15.78 -3.33 -13.13
CA LEU A 32 14.91 -2.15 -13.04
C LEU A 32 13.95 -2.01 -14.22
N SER A 33 14.39 -2.24 -15.45
CA SER A 33 13.52 -2.16 -16.62
C SER A 33 12.44 -3.25 -16.60
N THR A 34 12.83 -4.47 -16.22
CA THR A 34 11.90 -5.60 -16.08
C THR A 34 10.86 -5.32 -15.00
N ALA A 35 11.31 -4.89 -13.82
CA ALA A 35 10.41 -4.58 -12.71
C ALA A 35 9.39 -3.47 -13.08
N ARG A 36 9.81 -2.45 -13.82
CA ARG A 36 8.90 -1.39 -14.33
C ARG A 36 7.96 -1.88 -15.42
N SER A 37 8.42 -2.82 -16.24
CA SER A 37 7.59 -3.43 -17.29
C SER A 37 6.48 -4.30 -16.69
N TRP A 38 6.77 -5.02 -15.61
CA TRP A 38 5.79 -5.87 -14.92
C TRP A 38 4.87 -5.03 -14.02
N PHE A 39 5.44 -4.05 -13.32
CA PHE A 39 4.76 -3.20 -12.37
C PHE A 39 4.81 -1.74 -12.82
N GLY A 40 3.80 -1.34 -13.58
CA GLY A 40 3.59 0.03 -14.04
C GLY A 40 2.42 0.74 -13.37
N THR A 41 1.94 1.80 -14.02
CA THR A 41 0.82 2.63 -13.56
C THR A 41 -0.47 1.85 -13.34
N GLU A 42 -0.75 0.83 -14.16
CA GLU A 42 -1.94 -0.03 -14.03
C GLU A 42 -1.95 -0.82 -12.72
N THR A 43 -0.77 -1.18 -12.21
CA THR A 43 -0.61 -1.87 -10.92
C THR A 43 -0.53 -0.91 -9.74
N SER A 44 -0.67 0.41 -9.97
CA SER A 44 -0.40 1.47 -8.99
C SER A 44 1.04 1.49 -8.46
N CYS A 45 1.98 0.85 -9.15
CA CYS A 45 3.42 1.02 -8.90
C CYS A 45 3.89 2.30 -9.59
N TYR A 46 4.44 3.24 -8.82
CA TYR A 46 4.87 4.53 -9.35
C TYR A 46 6.39 4.71 -9.36
N LYS A 47 7.14 3.83 -8.67
CA LYS A 47 8.60 3.90 -8.63
C LYS A 47 9.23 2.54 -8.36
N ALA A 48 10.27 2.23 -9.12
CA ALA A 48 11.21 1.14 -8.84
C ALA A 48 12.63 1.70 -8.67
N SER A 49 13.32 1.27 -7.61
CA SER A 49 14.71 1.60 -7.30
C SER A 49 15.50 0.36 -6.91
N ALA A 50 16.78 0.29 -7.22
CA ALA A 50 17.63 -0.84 -6.88
C ALA A 50 18.76 -0.39 -5.95
N ASP A 51 19.05 -1.21 -4.95
CA ASP A 51 20.25 -1.15 -4.14
C ASP A 51 21.19 -2.24 -4.63
N GLN A 52 22.22 -1.86 -5.39
CA GLN A 52 23.17 -2.80 -5.99
C GLN A 52 24.05 -3.49 -4.95
N GLY A 53 24.38 -2.82 -3.84
CA GLY A 53 25.19 -3.40 -2.78
C GLY A 53 24.42 -4.49 -2.04
N ALA A 54 23.16 -4.21 -1.71
CA ALA A 54 22.29 -5.19 -1.06
C ALA A 54 21.75 -6.26 -2.03
N GLY A 55 21.65 -5.95 -3.33
CA GLY A 55 20.99 -6.83 -4.30
C GLY A 55 19.46 -6.80 -4.18
N VAL A 56 18.89 -5.63 -3.85
CA VAL A 56 17.47 -5.47 -3.56
C VAL A 56 16.82 -4.49 -4.55
N VAL A 57 15.75 -4.90 -5.22
CA VAL A 57 14.85 -4.01 -5.96
C VAL A 57 13.69 -3.62 -5.05
N THR A 58 13.52 -2.33 -4.79
CA THR A 58 12.40 -1.78 -4.01
C THR A 58 11.36 -1.15 -4.92
N LEU A 59 10.13 -1.66 -4.85
CA LEU A 59 8.95 -1.15 -5.54
C LEU A 59 8.11 -0.28 -4.60
N ARG A 60 7.63 0.86 -5.10
CA ARG A 60 6.74 1.75 -4.36
C ARG A 60 5.38 1.76 -5.04
N PHE A 61 4.39 1.29 -4.30
CA PHE A 61 2.99 1.28 -4.70
C PHE A 61 2.22 2.39 -3.99
N HIS A 62 1.10 2.83 -4.56
CA HIS A 62 0.18 3.73 -3.85
C HIS A 62 -0.35 3.11 -2.55
N PHE A 63 -0.73 1.82 -2.61
CA PHE A 63 -1.31 1.05 -1.51
C PHE A 63 -0.52 -0.26 -1.32
N PRO A 64 0.59 -0.24 -0.56
CA PRO A 64 1.53 -1.35 -0.48
C PRO A 64 0.93 -2.61 0.14
N GLU A 65 0.02 -2.49 1.11
CA GLU A 65 -0.61 -3.66 1.74
C GLU A 65 -1.44 -4.48 0.75
N VAL A 66 -2.30 -3.80 -0.01
CA VAL A 66 -3.14 -4.42 -1.04
C VAL A 66 -2.28 -4.94 -2.19
N ALA A 67 -1.28 -4.17 -2.62
CA ALA A 67 -0.36 -4.59 -3.68
C ALA A 67 0.43 -5.86 -3.31
N ARG A 68 0.89 -5.94 -2.06
CA ARG A 68 1.62 -7.11 -1.55
C ARG A 68 0.78 -8.38 -1.65
N GLU A 69 -0.47 -8.32 -1.23
CA GLU A 69 -1.34 -9.49 -1.26
C GLU A 69 -1.74 -9.83 -2.69
N ARG A 70 -2.13 -8.82 -3.47
CA ARG A 70 -2.60 -8.98 -4.85
C ARG A 70 -1.55 -9.51 -5.80
N TYR A 71 -0.30 -9.08 -5.62
CA TYR A 71 0.81 -9.38 -6.54
C TYR A 71 1.83 -10.33 -5.94
N ARG A 72 1.50 -11.01 -4.83
CA ARG A 72 2.41 -11.90 -4.08
C ARG A 72 3.18 -12.86 -5.00
N GLU A 73 2.46 -13.56 -5.85
CA GLU A 73 3.05 -14.56 -6.78
C GLU A 73 3.93 -13.88 -7.84
N GLN A 74 3.46 -12.79 -8.45
CA GLN A 74 4.21 -12.04 -9.46
C GLN A 74 5.48 -11.38 -8.89
N LEU A 75 5.48 -10.99 -7.62
CA LEU A 75 6.64 -10.42 -6.94
C LEU A 75 7.71 -11.49 -6.67
N ALA A 76 7.28 -12.71 -6.28
CA ALA A 76 8.17 -13.85 -6.14
C ALA A 76 8.76 -14.27 -7.50
N GLU A 77 7.90 -14.38 -8.52
CA GLU A 77 8.33 -14.69 -9.89
C GLU A 77 9.29 -13.62 -10.43
N LEU A 78 9.05 -12.33 -10.15
CA LEU A 78 9.96 -11.26 -10.53
C LEU A 78 11.32 -11.44 -9.86
N ALA A 79 11.34 -11.75 -8.56
CA ALA A 79 12.57 -11.95 -7.80
C ALA A 79 13.38 -13.10 -8.42
N ASP A 80 12.75 -14.24 -8.67
CA ASP A 80 13.35 -15.39 -9.35
C ASP A 80 13.84 -15.04 -10.76
N PHE A 81 13.08 -14.28 -11.52
CA PHE A 81 13.40 -13.98 -12.91
C PHE A 81 14.63 -13.07 -13.06
N ILE A 82 14.76 -12.05 -12.20
CA ILE A 82 15.90 -11.12 -12.24
C ILE A 82 17.06 -11.59 -11.37
N GLY A 83 16.81 -12.49 -10.41
CA GLY A 83 17.79 -12.95 -9.43
C GLY A 83 18.08 -11.94 -8.31
N TRP A 84 17.18 -10.97 -8.07
CA TRP A 84 17.31 -9.95 -7.02
C TRP A 84 16.19 -10.14 -5.99
N ALA A 85 16.46 -9.80 -4.74
CA ALA A 85 15.40 -9.69 -3.75
C ALA A 85 14.47 -8.53 -4.13
N VAL A 86 13.17 -8.76 -4.17
CA VAL A 86 12.16 -7.74 -4.46
C VAL A 86 11.48 -7.34 -3.17
N ARG A 87 11.46 -6.05 -2.85
CA ARG A 87 10.84 -5.50 -1.64
C ARG A 87 9.77 -4.49 -2.00
N ILE A 88 8.67 -4.47 -1.26
CA ILE A 88 7.70 -3.38 -1.31
C ILE A 88 8.01 -2.34 -0.23
N TRP A 89 8.06 -1.06 -0.62
CA TRP A 89 8.14 0.04 0.34
C TRP A 89 6.88 0.10 1.21
N PRO A 90 7.00 0.09 2.55
CA PRO A 90 5.87 -0.14 3.44
C PRO A 90 4.91 1.05 3.56
N GLN A 91 5.36 2.27 3.25
CA GLN A 91 4.51 3.45 3.41
C GLN A 91 3.63 3.68 2.18
N PRO A 92 2.31 3.92 2.36
CA PRO A 92 1.44 4.29 1.26
C PRO A 92 1.78 5.68 0.72
N HIS A 93 1.36 5.93 -0.51
CA HIS A 93 1.44 7.27 -1.08
C HIS A 93 0.36 8.16 -0.45
N GLN A 94 0.76 9.11 0.40
CA GLN A 94 -0.17 9.93 1.18
C GLN A 94 -1.21 10.65 0.32
N GLU A 95 -0.81 11.26 -0.80
CA GLU A 95 -1.77 11.95 -1.68
C GLU A 95 -2.75 10.98 -2.37
N ALA A 96 -2.31 9.76 -2.68
CA ALA A 96 -3.18 8.76 -3.28
C ALA A 96 -4.22 8.28 -2.26
N LEU A 97 -3.79 8.15 -1.00
CA LEU A 97 -4.67 7.80 0.12
C LEU A 97 -5.70 8.90 0.41
N MET A 98 -5.28 10.16 0.45
CA MET A 98 -6.20 11.31 0.61
C MET A 98 -7.19 11.44 -0.56
N ARG A 99 -6.70 11.28 -1.80
CA ARG A 99 -7.55 11.27 -2.98
C ARG A 99 -8.56 10.13 -2.88
N ALA A 100 -8.09 8.95 -2.44
CA ALA A 100 -8.95 7.80 -2.33
C ALA A 100 -10.10 7.98 -1.34
N ALA A 101 -9.83 8.62 -0.20
CA ALA A 101 -10.85 8.92 0.79
C ALA A 101 -11.94 9.86 0.25
N ARG A 102 -11.61 10.74 -0.70
CA ARG A 102 -12.57 11.66 -1.33
C ARG A 102 -13.40 10.97 -2.41
N GLU A 103 -12.79 10.10 -3.19
CA GLU A 103 -13.44 9.40 -4.31
C GLU A 103 -14.50 8.39 -3.88
N VAL A 104 -14.37 7.80 -2.69
CA VAL A 104 -15.35 6.84 -2.17
C VAL A 104 -16.57 7.50 -1.54
N LEU A 105 -16.60 8.83 -1.44
CA LEU A 105 -17.71 9.51 -0.79
C LEU A 105 -19.03 9.27 -1.55
N PRO A 106 -20.13 8.95 -0.84
CA PRO A 106 -21.43 8.85 -1.48
C PRO A 106 -21.88 10.22 -1.98
N PRO A 107 -22.76 10.29 -2.99
CA PRO A 107 -23.14 11.54 -3.66
C PRO A 107 -23.75 12.60 -2.72
N GLY A 108 -24.41 12.17 -1.64
CA GLY A 108 -24.99 13.05 -0.63
C GLY A 108 -23.97 13.68 0.35
N LEU A 109 -22.71 13.24 0.32
CA LEU A 109 -21.63 13.79 1.15
C LEU A 109 -20.63 14.59 0.31
N GLN A 110 -20.18 15.70 0.88
CA GLN A 110 -19.12 16.52 0.33
C GLN A 110 -17.99 16.65 1.35
N PRO A 111 -16.71 16.62 0.92
CA PRO A 111 -15.59 16.78 1.83
C PRO A 111 -15.53 18.20 2.37
N SER A 112 -15.41 18.34 3.69
CA SER A 112 -15.25 19.62 4.39
C SER A 112 -13.82 19.74 4.92
N GLY A 113 -12.86 19.85 3.98
CA GLY A 113 -11.43 20.05 4.26
C GLY A 113 -10.52 18.95 3.71
N THR A 114 -9.28 18.94 4.19
CA THR A 114 -8.27 17.95 3.82
C THR A 114 -8.40 16.70 4.71
N PRO A 115 -8.41 15.48 4.13
CA PRO A 115 -8.35 14.26 4.93
C PRO A 115 -7.10 14.26 5.81
N ALA A 116 -7.24 13.86 7.08
CA ALA A 116 -6.14 13.70 8.01
C ALA A 116 -5.70 12.23 8.05
N ILE A 117 -4.42 11.97 7.81
CA ILE A 117 -3.85 10.62 7.90
C ILE A 117 -3.34 10.40 9.33
N GLN A 118 -3.90 9.39 10.01
CA GLN A 118 -3.49 8.96 11.34
C GLN A 118 -2.63 7.70 11.22
N SER A 119 -1.34 7.86 10.90
CA SER A 119 -0.46 6.73 10.61
C SER A 119 -0.38 5.68 11.73
N ALA A 120 -0.36 6.13 12.99
CA ALA A 120 -0.31 5.22 14.14
C ALA A 120 -1.57 4.37 14.30
N ALA A 121 -2.71 4.84 13.81
CA ALA A 121 -4.00 4.16 13.89
C ALA A 121 -4.36 3.42 12.59
N HIS A 122 -3.53 3.53 11.54
CA HIS A 122 -3.83 3.01 10.20
C HIS A 122 -5.19 3.49 9.65
N GLU A 123 -5.51 4.76 9.93
CA GLU A 123 -6.82 5.36 9.66
C GLU A 123 -6.67 6.69 8.90
N VAL A 124 -7.62 6.96 8.00
CA VAL A 124 -7.84 8.29 7.41
C VAL A 124 -9.13 8.87 7.95
N VAL A 125 -9.07 10.11 8.42
CA VAL A 125 -10.22 10.86 8.91
C VAL A 125 -10.61 11.92 7.90
N LEU A 126 -11.85 11.88 7.44
CA LEU A 126 -12.40 12.88 6.51
C LEU A 126 -13.61 13.56 7.15
N ARG A 127 -13.50 14.87 7.33
CA ARG A 127 -14.65 15.71 7.68
C ARG A 127 -15.54 15.87 6.46
N VAL A 128 -16.83 15.67 6.64
CA VAL A 128 -17.84 15.71 5.58
C VAL A 128 -19.03 16.58 5.99
N GLN A 129 -19.74 17.09 4.98
CA GLN A 129 -20.99 17.83 5.12
C GLN A 129 -22.03 17.22 4.19
N GLY A 130 -23.31 17.37 4.54
CA GLY A 130 -24.42 16.75 3.83
C GLY A 130 -24.94 15.49 4.53
N GLU A 131 -25.77 14.75 3.82
CA GLU A 131 -26.51 13.61 4.36
C GLU A 131 -26.26 12.36 3.51
N ALA A 132 -26.02 11.26 4.20
CA ALA A 132 -25.99 9.92 3.63
C ALA A 132 -26.47 8.98 4.73
N ASN A 133 -27.23 7.98 4.33
CA ASN A 133 -27.69 6.96 5.25
C ASN A 133 -26.52 6.08 5.73
N GLU A 134 -26.76 5.30 6.78
CA GLU A 134 -25.71 4.46 7.37
C GLU A 134 -25.16 3.43 6.39
N ALA A 135 -26.00 2.87 5.52
CA ALA A 135 -25.57 1.88 4.53
C ALA A 135 -24.63 2.48 3.47
N GLU A 136 -24.88 3.71 3.02
CA GLU A 136 -24.02 4.45 2.09
C GLU A 136 -22.67 4.78 2.72
N ARG A 137 -22.66 5.17 4.00
CA ARG A 137 -21.41 5.43 4.75
C ARG A 137 -20.62 4.15 4.98
N ALA A 138 -21.30 3.06 5.34
CA ALA A 138 -20.67 1.76 5.51
C ALA A 138 -20.10 1.22 4.19
N ALA A 139 -20.80 1.41 3.07
CA ALA A 139 -20.30 1.05 1.75
C ALA A 139 -19.04 1.85 1.40
N ALA A 140 -19.06 3.17 1.53
CA ALA A 140 -17.91 4.03 1.25
C ALA A 140 -16.66 3.66 2.07
N THR A 141 -16.84 3.37 3.37
CA THR A 141 -15.74 2.99 4.26
C THR A 141 -15.18 1.61 3.94
N ARG A 142 -16.05 0.65 3.58
CA ARG A 142 -15.63 -0.67 3.11
C ARG A 142 -14.86 -0.58 1.79
N ASP A 143 -15.40 0.12 0.80
CA ASP A 143 -14.79 0.26 -0.52
C ASP A 143 -13.40 0.92 -0.42
N PHE A 144 -13.24 1.88 0.50
CA PHE A 144 -11.93 2.46 0.81
C PHE A 144 -10.96 1.44 1.43
N ALA A 145 -11.42 0.66 2.40
CA ALA A 145 -10.60 -0.34 3.08
C ALA A 145 -10.14 -1.45 2.12
N GLU A 146 -11.04 -1.95 1.28
CA GLU A 146 -10.71 -2.96 0.26
C GLU A 146 -9.70 -2.42 -0.76
N ARG A 147 -9.83 -1.15 -1.16
CA ARG A 147 -8.95 -0.53 -2.16
C ARG A 147 -7.57 -0.17 -1.64
N THR A 148 -7.47 0.22 -0.37
CA THR A 148 -6.25 0.86 0.17
C THR A 148 -5.57 0.07 1.28
N GLY A 149 -6.29 -0.83 1.96
CA GLY A 149 -5.87 -1.48 3.20
C GLY A 149 -6.10 -0.63 4.47
N TRP A 150 -6.50 0.64 4.33
CA TRP A 150 -6.65 1.58 5.44
C TRP A 150 -8.11 1.72 5.88
N SER A 151 -8.35 2.06 7.14
CA SER A 151 -9.70 2.41 7.58
C SER A 151 -10.05 3.86 7.23
N LEU A 152 -11.32 4.12 6.90
CA LEU A 152 -11.85 5.48 6.68
C LEU A 152 -12.86 5.82 7.77
N ARG A 153 -12.67 6.98 8.40
CA ARG A 153 -13.61 7.55 9.35
C ARG A 153 -14.20 8.85 8.82
N LEU A 154 -15.52 8.85 8.62
CA LEU A 154 -16.27 10.02 8.20
C LEU A 154 -16.79 10.75 9.43
N LEU A 155 -16.42 12.02 9.58
CA LEU A 155 -16.91 12.88 10.67
C LEU A 155 -17.82 13.95 10.08
N ASN A 156 -19.03 14.08 10.59
CA ASN A 156 -19.87 15.22 10.24
C ASN A 156 -19.26 16.50 10.84
N LYS A 157 -19.29 17.58 10.06
CA LYS A 157 -18.90 18.91 10.50
C LYS A 157 -19.90 19.49 11.50
#